data_AF-A0A519VRU3-F1
#
_entry.id   AF-A0A519VRU3-F1
#
_cell.length_a   1.000
_cell.length_b   1.000
_cell.length_c   1.000
_cell.angle_alpha   90.00
_cell.angle_beta   90.00
_cell.angle_gamma   90.00
#
_symmetry.space_group_name_H-M   'P 1'
#
loop_
_entity.id
_entity.type
_entity.pdbx_description
1 polymer ?
#
loop_
_entity_poly.entity_id
_entity_poly.type
_entity_poly.pdbx_seq_one_letter_code
_entity_poly.pdbx_strand_id
1 'polypeptide(L)'
;WWLVGFVSLYFAFWFGLALLVNSFALSSNLNALVLLASWLGLCLLLPNLLQVGLNRAYPIPSRISLTTAERNAINQYFERDGQQLTKEVFNSPRTRIRQASIVTPGMVYGYGVIVYKSQEIKDQAARVAEQQLLGQIERQQLALRHWQLLSPALLLQEVLAALAGTHWHQYNQFSRDVDAFRRQTQRFYYPKMATEQTFRTFSGADAAAIPQFRPRAYAGFGWLPVGRLLLGGAAVVAGLGLVSYRRLLSASR
;
A
#
# COMPACT_ATOMS: atom_id res chain seq x y z
N TRP A 1 19.88 13.46 -8.48
CA TRP A 1 20.76 13.65 -7.31
C TRP A 1 20.58 12.57 -6.24
N TRP A 2 19.38 12.37 -5.67
CA TRP A 2 19.18 11.36 -4.62
C TRP A 2 19.53 9.92 -5.01
N LEU A 3 19.14 9.48 -6.21
CA LEU A 3 19.49 8.17 -6.74
C LEU A 3 21.01 7.94 -6.72
N VAL A 4 21.76 8.89 -7.29
CA VAL A 4 23.23 8.84 -7.32
C VAL A 4 23.78 8.76 -5.91
N GLY A 5 23.27 9.57 -4.97
CA GLY A 5 23.68 9.53 -3.57
C GLY A 5 23.50 8.15 -2.91
N PHE A 6 22.35 7.51 -3.08
CA PHE A 6 22.09 6.19 -2.49
C PHE A 6 22.88 5.07 -3.17
N VAL A 7 23.07 5.13 -4.49
CA VAL A 7 23.88 4.16 -5.23
C VAL A 7 25.35 4.29 -4.83
N SER A 8 25.89 5.51 -4.78
CA SER A 8 27.24 5.76 -4.30
C SER A 8 27.42 5.30 -2.85
N LEU A 9 26.43 5.55 -1.99
CA LEU A 9 26.45 5.09 -0.60
C LEU A 9 26.47 3.55 -0.48
N TYR A 10 25.69 2.85 -1.32
CA TYR A 10 25.69 1.39 -1.37
C TYR A 10 27.08 0.84 -1.73
N PHE A 11 27.72 1.37 -2.76
CA PHE A 11 29.08 0.94 -3.12
C PHE A 11 30.11 1.32 -2.05
N ALA A 12 30.00 2.52 -1.48
CA ALA A 12 30.90 2.97 -0.42
C ALA A 12 30.79 2.11 0.84
N PHE A 13 29.59 1.60 1.16
CA PHE A 13 29.40 0.62 2.23
C PHE A 13 30.18 -0.67 1.97
N TRP A 14 30.03 -1.29 0.79
CA TRP A 14 30.72 -2.55 0.49
C TRP A 14 32.22 -2.38 0.42
N PHE A 15 32.68 -1.25 -0.12
CA PHE A 15 34.09 -0.89 -0.09
C PHE A 15 34.62 -0.72 1.33
N GLY A 16 33.90 0.00 2.19
CA GLY A 16 34.24 0.17 3.60
C GLY A 16 34.25 -1.15 4.38
N LEU A 17 33.30 -2.05 4.10
CA LEU A 17 33.26 -3.39 4.69
C LEU A 17 34.44 -4.24 4.22
N ALA A 18 34.77 -4.20 2.94
CA ALA A 18 35.93 -4.90 2.38
C ALA A 18 37.24 -4.38 3.00
N LEU A 19 37.40 -3.07 3.14
CA LEU A 19 38.55 -2.48 3.84
C LEU A 19 38.62 -2.94 5.30
N LEU A 20 37.48 -2.98 6.00
CA LEU A 20 37.42 -3.40 7.38
C LEU A 20 37.86 -4.85 7.54
N VAL A 21 37.30 -5.77 6.74
CA VAL A 21 37.66 -7.19 6.79
C VAL A 21 39.14 -7.39 6.46
N ASN A 22 39.64 -6.73 5.42
CA ASN A 22 41.06 -6.83 5.06
C ASN A 22 42.00 -6.22 6.12
N SER A 23 41.54 -5.28 6.95
CA SER A 23 42.35 -4.70 8.03
C SER A 23 42.69 -5.69 9.15
N PHE A 24 42.00 -6.83 9.24
CA PHE A 24 42.28 -7.87 10.24
C PHE A 24 43.47 -8.78 9.88
N ALA A 25 44.13 -8.55 8.74
CA ALA A 25 45.32 -9.29 8.29
C ALA A 25 45.14 -10.83 8.31
N LEU A 26 43.92 -11.31 8.13
CA LEU A 26 43.65 -12.74 7.97
C LEU A 26 44.17 -13.22 6.60
N SER A 27 44.22 -14.54 6.41
CA SER A 27 44.54 -15.10 5.10
C SER A 27 43.52 -14.65 4.04
N SER A 28 43.96 -14.51 2.78
CA SER A 28 43.09 -14.09 1.69
C SER A 28 41.84 -14.97 1.54
N ASN A 29 41.97 -16.28 1.83
CA ASN A 29 40.86 -17.22 1.78
C ASN A 29 39.83 -16.94 2.90
N LEU A 30 40.30 -16.69 4.12
CA LEU A 30 39.41 -16.34 5.24
C LEU A 30 38.70 -15.00 5.00
N ASN A 31 39.40 -13.98 4.48
CA ASN A 31 38.77 -12.70 4.12
C ASN A 31 37.65 -12.88 3.09
N ALA A 32 37.89 -13.67 2.04
CA ALA A 32 36.88 -13.96 1.03
C ALA A 32 35.66 -14.67 1.63
N LEU A 33 35.87 -15.68 2.48
CA LEU A 33 34.79 -16.38 3.18
C LEU A 33 33.98 -15.46 4.10
N VAL A 34 34.64 -14.59 4.87
CA VAL A 34 33.97 -13.62 5.75
C VAL A 34 33.14 -12.61 4.95
N LEU A 35 33.66 -12.11 3.82
CA LEU A 35 32.93 -11.18 2.96
C LEU A 35 31.72 -11.85 2.31
N LEU A 36 31.87 -13.08 1.82
CA LEU A 36 30.76 -13.87 1.28
C LEU A 36 29.70 -14.13 2.35
N ALA A 37 30.10 -14.55 3.56
CA ALA A 37 29.19 -14.77 4.67
C ALA A 37 28.48 -13.48 5.10
N SER A 38 29.19 -12.35 5.15
CA SER A 38 28.62 -11.03 5.46
C SER A 38 27.63 -10.58 4.39
N TRP A 39 27.95 -10.81 3.12
CA TRP A 39 27.06 -10.52 2.00
C TRP A 39 25.78 -11.36 2.07
N LEU A 40 25.90 -12.68 2.27
CA LEU A 40 24.75 -13.57 2.48
C LEU A 40 23.92 -13.15 3.69
N GLY A 41 24.59 -12.80 4.79
CA GLY A 41 23.97 -12.31 6.01
C GLY A 41 23.14 -11.05 5.79
N LEU A 42 23.73 -10.02 5.19
CA LEU A 42 23.11 -8.71 5.02
C LEU A 42 22.07 -8.65 3.88
N CYS A 43 22.28 -9.43 2.81
CA CYS A 43 21.41 -9.43 1.61
C CYS A 43 20.31 -10.49 1.63
N LEU A 44 20.50 -11.63 2.32
CA LEU A 44 19.51 -12.71 2.34
C LEU A 44 18.97 -12.98 3.75
N LEU A 45 19.84 -13.27 4.73
CA LEU A 45 19.37 -13.68 6.06
C LEU A 45 18.65 -12.55 6.79
N LEU A 46 19.28 -11.38 6.87
CA LEU A 46 18.76 -10.22 7.56
C LEU A 46 17.38 -9.75 7.03
N PRO A 47 17.17 -9.55 5.70
CA PRO A 47 15.85 -9.15 5.21
C PRO A 47 14.79 -10.23 5.44
N ASN A 48 15.12 -11.52 5.30
CA ASN A 48 14.18 -12.60 5.60
C ASN A 48 13.80 -12.63 7.08
N LEU A 49 14.76 -12.49 7.99
CA LEU A 49 14.49 -12.46 9.43
C LEU A 49 13.66 -11.23 9.82
N LEU A 50 13.96 -10.07 9.25
CA LEU A 50 13.15 -8.86 9.44
C LEU A 50 11.72 -9.09 8.92
N GLN A 51 11.55 -9.67 7.74
CA GLN A 51 10.24 -9.94 7.17
C GLN A 51 9.42 -10.92 8.03
N VAL A 52 10.04 -12.01 8.52
CA VAL A 52 9.38 -12.94 9.45
C VAL A 52 9.02 -12.27 10.76
N GLY A 53 9.92 -11.45 11.33
CA GLY A 53 9.66 -10.69 12.55
C GLY A 53 8.50 -9.70 12.39
N LEU A 54 8.47 -8.96 11.28
CA LEU A 54 7.39 -8.02 10.96
C LEU A 54 6.06 -8.72 10.72
N ASN A 55 6.05 -9.88 10.06
CA ASN A 55 4.82 -10.66 9.87
C ASN A 55 4.27 -11.22 11.18
N ARG A 56 5.11 -11.50 12.18
CA ARG A 56 4.67 -11.89 13.53
C ARG A 56 4.15 -10.70 14.35
N ALA A 57 4.85 -9.56 14.30
CA ALA A 57 4.47 -8.37 15.07
C ALA A 57 3.23 -7.66 14.51
N TYR A 58 3.11 -7.64 13.18
CA TYR A 58 2.03 -6.99 12.43
C TYR A 58 1.47 -7.97 11.40
N PRO A 59 0.63 -8.93 11.81
CA PRO A 59 0.10 -9.92 10.88
C PRO A 59 -0.78 -9.26 9.83
N ILE A 60 -0.39 -9.41 8.56
CA ILE A 60 -1.20 -9.00 7.42
C ILE A 60 -2.25 -10.10 7.20
N PRO A 61 -3.56 -9.77 7.27
CA PRO A 61 -4.61 -10.76 7.05
C PRO A 61 -4.50 -11.36 5.64
N SER A 62 -4.79 -12.65 5.51
CA SER A 62 -4.71 -13.33 4.21
C SER A 62 -5.79 -12.78 3.26
N ARG A 63 -5.51 -12.79 1.95
CA ARG A 63 -6.50 -12.38 0.94
C ARG A 63 -7.80 -13.17 1.07
N ILE A 64 -7.71 -14.46 1.42
CA ILE A 64 -8.87 -15.32 1.66
C ILE A 64 -9.66 -14.82 2.87
N SER A 65 -9.00 -14.48 3.98
CA SER A 65 -9.69 -13.96 5.16
C SER A 65 -10.40 -12.63 4.88
N LEU A 66 -9.84 -11.78 4.03
CA LEU A 66 -10.46 -10.51 3.63
C LEU A 66 -11.70 -10.73 2.78
N THR A 67 -11.62 -11.58 1.75
CA THR A 67 -12.78 -11.91 0.92
C THR A 67 -13.88 -12.58 1.75
N THR A 68 -13.50 -13.45 2.69
CA THR A 68 -14.46 -14.07 3.61
C THR A 68 -15.07 -13.06 4.57
N ALA A 69 -14.27 -12.14 5.13
CA ALA A 69 -14.78 -11.06 5.99
C ALA A 69 -15.73 -10.14 5.23
N GLU A 70 -15.38 -9.76 3.99
CA GLU A 70 -16.25 -8.98 3.11
C GLU A 70 -17.56 -9.72 2.82
N ARG A 71 -17.49 -11.00 2.41
CA ARG A 71 -18.68 -11.84 2.17
C ARG A 71 -19.55 -11.99 3.42
N ASN A 72 -18.94 -12.25 4.57
CA ASN A 72 -19.67 -12.43 5.82
C ASN A 72 -20.34 -11.12 6.26
N ALA A 73 -19.64 -9.99 6.14
CA ALA A 73 -20.19 -8.67 6.45
C ALA A 73 -21.35 -8.32 5.51
N ILE A 74 -21.23 -8.66 4.22
CA ILE A 74 -22.32 -8.54 3.24
C ILE A 74 -23.50 -9.44 3.62
N ASN A 75 -23.26 -10.71 3.94
CA ASN A 75 -24.32 -11.68 4.25
C ASN A 75 -25.07 -11.31 5.55
N GLN A 76 -24.35 -11.04 6.65
CA GLN A 76 -24.94 -10.62 7.93
C GLN A 76 -25.79 -9.35 7.77
N TYR A 77 -25.35 -8.46 6.88
CA TYR A 77 -26.11 -7.26 6.57
C TYR A 77 -27.37 -7.58 5.76
N PHE A 78 -27.29 -8.37 4.68
CA PHE A 78 -28.48 -8.73 3.91
C PHE A 78 -29.51 -9.50 4.74
N GLU A 79 -29.06 -10.30 5.72
CA GLU A 79 -29.92 -10.99 6.67
C GLU A 79 -30.65 -10.03 7.62
N ARG A 80 -29.97 -9.02 8.18
CA ARG A 80 -30.56 -8.05 9.13
C ARG A 80 -31.28 -6.89 8.45
N ASP A 81 -30.55 -6.16 7.63
CA ASP A 81 -30.94 -4.87 7.09
C ASP A 81 -31.49 -5.02 5.67
N GLY A 82 -31.13 -6.07 4.93
CA GLY A 82 -31.70 -6.35 3.61
C GLY A 82 -33.22 -6.57 3.66
N GLN A 83 -33.73 -7.22 4.72
CA GLN A 83 -35.16 -7.38 4.95
C GLN A 83 -35.85 -6.06 5.31
N GLN A 84 -35.21 -5.23 6.13
CA GLN A 84 -35.72 -3.91 6.49
C GLN A 84 -35.69 -2.94 5.31
N LEU A 85 -34.61 -2.90 4.55
CA LEU A 85 -34.44 -2.11 3.34
C LEU A 85 -35.46 -2.52 2.27
N THR A 86 -35.69 -3.83 2.08
CA THR A 86 -36.76 -4.33 1.22
C THR A 86 -38.11 -3.81 1.71
N LYS A 87 -38.43 -3.98 3.00
CA LYS A 87 -39.67 -3.46 3.58
C LYS A 87 -39.80 -1.95 3.44
N GLU A 88 -38.76 -1.16 3.69
CA GLU A 88 -38.76 0.29 3.58
C GLU A 88 -38.93 0.77 2.14
N VAL A 89 -38.19 0.19 1.19
CA VAL A 89 -38.29 0.54 -0.24
C VAL A 89 -39.68 0.22 -0.79
N PHE A 90 -40.24 -0.94 -0.42
CA PHE A 90 -41.57 -1.36 -0.88
C PHE A 90 -42.74 -0.77 -0.09
N ASN A 91 -42.54 -0.27 1.14
CA ASN A 91 -43.61 0.30 2.00
C ASN A 91 -43.59 1.84 2.13
N SER A 92 -42.54 2.57 1.70
CA SER A 92 -42.53 4.04 1.86
C SER A 92 -43.51 4.74 0.89
N PRO A 93 -44.34 5.70 1.37
CA PRO A 93 -45.31 6.42 0.52
C PRO A 93 -44.68 7.30 -0.58
N ARG A 94 -43.40 7.71 -0.40
CA ARG A 94 -42.62 8.51 -1.38
C ARG A 94 -41.85 7.63 -2.37
N THR A 95 -41.49 6.41 -1.98
CA THR A 95 -41.08 5.34 -2.89
C THR A 95 -42.30 4.51 -3.27
N ARG A 96 -43.42 5.19 -3.56
CA ARG A 96 -44.42 4.59 -4.43
C ARG A 96 -43.66 4.37 -5.74
N ILE A 97 -43.17 3.15 -5.94
CA ILE A 97 -43.07 2.55 -7.26
C ILE A 97 -44.50 2.72 -7.79
N ARG A 98 -44.78 3.89 -8.37
CA ARG A 98 -46.10 4.23 -8.87
C ARG A 98 -46.38 3.14 -9.88
N GLN A 99 -47.34 2.30 -9.54
CA GLN A 99 -47.93 1.38 -10.49
C GLN A 99 -48.26 2.19 -11.76
N ALA A 100 -47.90 1.62 -12.92
CA ALA A 100 -48.14 2.04 -14.30
C ALA A 100 -47.00 2.85 -14.96
N SER A 101 -46.56 2.54 -16.19
CA SER A 101 -47.33 2.18 -17.40
C SER A 101 -47.09 0.83 -18.15
N ILE A 102 -48.15 0.03 -18.28
CA ILE A 102 -48.58 -0.63 -19.53
C ILE A 102 -47.71 -1.76 -20.16
N VAL A 103 -46.43 -1.98 -19.79
CA VAL A 103 -45.66 -3.22 -20.14
C VAL A 103 -44.83 -3.76 -18.93
N THR A 104 -45.35 -3.59 -17.71
CA THR A 104 -44.71 -3.86 -16.39
C THR A 104 -43.54 -2.94 -15.97
N PRO A 105 -43.76 -1.62 -15.83
CA PRO A 105 -42.77 -0.68 -15.26
C PRO A 105 -43.02 -0.41 -13.77
N GLY A 106 -42.78 -1.42 -12.95
CA GLY A 106 -42.63 -1.28 -11.50
C GLY A 106 -41.29 -1.82 -10.99
N MET A 107 -40.69 -2.77 -11.71
CA MET A 107 -39.49 -3.46 -11.24
C MET A 107 -38.21 -2.61 -11.36
N VAL A 108 -38.11 -1.72 -12.35
CA VAL A 108 -36.83 -1.04 -12.65
C VAL A 108 -36.46 0.02 -11.61
N TYR A 109 -37.44 0.73 -11.04
CA TYR A 109 -37.21 1.80 -10.06
C TYR A 109 -36.79 1.25 -8.69
N GLY A 110 -37.54 0.26 -8.19
CA GLY A 110 -37.17 -0.44 -6.95
C GLY A 110 -35.79 -1.08 -7.04
N TYR A 111 -35.45 -1.67 -8.20
CA TYR A 111 -34.15 -2.29 -8.43
C TYR A 111 -33.00 -1.29 -8.37
N GLY A 112 -33.13 -0.10 -8.97
CA GLY A 112 -32.10 0.95 -8.90
C GLY A 112 -31.81 1.43 -7.47
N VAL A 113 -32.86 1.61 -6.66
CA VAL A 113 -32.74 1.98 -5.24
C VAL A 113 -32.09 0.85 -4.42
N ILE A 114 -32.51 -0.40 -4.65
CA ILE A 114 -31.93 -1.59 -3.98
C ILE A 114 -30.45 -1.75 -4.35
N VAL A 115 -30.08 -1.57 -5.63
CA VAL A 115 -28.68 -1.65 -6.09
C VAL A 115 -27.85 -0.52 -5.48
N TYR A 116 -28.35 0.72 -5.48
CA TYR A 116 -27.64 1.83 -4.87
C TYR A 116 -27.40 1.59 -3.38
N LYS A 117 -28.46 1.31 -2.62
CA LYS A 117 -28.37 1.10 -1.18
C LYS A 117 -27.47 -0.09 -0.87
N SER A 118 -27.67 -1.23 -1.54
CA SER A 118 -26.81 -2.41 -1.34
C SER A 118 -25.35 -2.14 -1.64
N GLN A 119 -25.02 -1.23 -2.56
CA GLN A 119 -23.63 -0.83 -2.79
C GLN A 119 -23.09 0.06 -1.66
N GLU A 120 -23.84 1.04 -1.17
CA GLU A 120 -23.41 1.88 -0.03
C GLU A 120 -23.05 1.01 1.19
N ILE A 121 -23.87 0.00 1.40
CA ILE A 121 -23.74 -1.02 2.44
C ILE A 121 -22.48 -1.87 2.26
N LYS A 122 -22.31 -2.46 1.06
CA LYS A 122 -21.11 -3.24 0.71
C LYS A 122 -19.84 -2.40 0.93
N ASP A 123 -19.89 -1.13 0.56
CA ASP A 123 -18.77 -0.22 0.72
C ASP A 123 -18.49 0.10 2.21
N GLN A 124 -19.51 0.16 3.08
CA GLN A 124 -19.30 0.29 4.54
C GLN A 124 -18.65 -0.96 5.14
N ALA A 125 -19.12 -2.14 4.76
CA ALA A 125 -18.57 -3.42 5.20
C ALA A 125 -17.11 -3.61 4.75
N ALA A 126 -16.82 -3.35 3.47
CA ALA A 126 -15.49 -3.49 2.91
C ALA A 126 -14.48 -2.49 3.51
N ARG A 127 -14.92 -1.28 3.88
CA ARG A 127 -14.06 -0.24 4.46
C ARG A 127 -13.36 -0.67 5.74
N VAL A 128 -14.02 -1.43 6.61
CA VAL A 128 -13.41 -1.88 7.87
C VAL A 128 -12.27 -2.87 7.60
N ALA A 129 -12.50 -3.85 6.74
CA ALA A 129 -11.49 -4.83 6.34
C ALA A 129 -10.32 -4.18 5.58
N GLU A 130 -10.63 -3.25 4.69
CA GLU A 130 -9.63 -2.49 3.93
C GLU A 130 -8.77 -1.61 4.85
N GLN A 131 -9.39 -0.84 5.77
CA GLN A 131 -8.66 -0.03 6.74
C GLN A 131 -7.75 -0.86 7.65
N GLN A 132 -8.22 -2.03 8.08
CA GLN A 132 -7.39 -2.97 8.83
C GLN A 132 -6.20 -3.45 8.02
N LEU A 133 -6.40 -3.86 6.76
CA LEU A 133 -5.33 -4.31 5.88
C LEU A 133 -4.30 -3.19 5.64
N LEU A 134 -4.74 -2.06 5.07
CA LEU A 134 -3.85 -0.96 4.68
C LEU A 134 -3.14 -0.39 5.92
N GLY A 135 -3.82 -0.33 7.06
CA GLY A 135 -3.25 0.12 8.33
C GLY A 135 -2.17 -0.82 8.88
N GLN A 136 -2.36 -2.15 8.79
CA GLN A 136 -1.32 -3.11 9.20
C GLN A 136 -0.08 -3.03 8.32
N ILE A 137 -0.27 -2.83 7.03
CA ILE A 137 0.82 -2.67 6.08
C ILE A 137 1.59 -1.38 6.34
N GLU A 138 0.87 -0.29 6.65
CA GLU A 138 1.48 0.97 7.04
C GLU A 138 2.33 0.83 8.32
N ARG A 139 1.86 0.05 9.30
CA ARG A 139 2.64 -0.26 10.52
C ARG A 139 3.89 -1.09 10.22
N GLN A 140 3.79 -2.12 9.38
CA GLN A 140 4.96 -2.89 8.94
C GLN A 140 6.01 -1.99 8.30
N GLN A 141 5.57 -1.08 7.43
CA GLN A 141 6.46 -0.14 6.75
C GLN A 141 7.10 0.85 7.72
N LEU A 142 6.36 1.40 8.67
CA LEU A 142 6.91 2.27 9.72
C LEU A 142 7.93 1.54 10.59
N ALA A 143 7.67 0.28 10.93
CA ALA A 143 8.64 -0.54 11.66
C ALA A 143 9.90 -0.80 10.82
N LEU A 144 9.75 -1.21 9.55
CA LEU A 144 10.87 -1.46 8.62
C LEU A 144 11.79 -0.24 8.48
N ARG A 145 11.23 0.99 8.51
CA ARG A 145 12.02 2.23 8.43
C ARG A 145 13.11 2.39 9.50
N HIS A 146 12.95 1.75 10.66
CA HIS A 146 13.94 1.82 11.74
C HIS A 146 15.09 0.85 11.50
N TRP A 147 14.82 -0.27 10.83
CA TRP A 147 15.78 -1.36 10.62
C TRP A 147 16.42 -1.35 9.23
N GLN A 148 15.91 -0.53 8.30
CA GLN A 148 16.44 -0.43 6.94
C GLN A 148 17.91 0.03 6.86
N LEU A 149 18.42 0.75 7.87
CA LEU A 149 19.84 1.14 7.93
C LEU A 149 20.79 -0.03 8.22
N LEU A 150 20.28 -1.16 8.73
CA LEU A 150 21.10 -2.34 9.03
C LEU A 150 21.45 -3.14 7.77
N SER A 151 20.66 -3.01 6.71
CA SER A 151 20.94 -3.66 5.44
C SER A 151 21.05 -2.60 4.34
N PRO A 152 22.26 -2.36 3.78
CA PRO A 152 22.43 -1.42 2.67
C PRO A 152 21.64 -1.87 1.43
N ALA A 153 21.45 -3.18 1.26
CA ALA A 153 20.67 -3.75 0.18
C ALA A 153 19.18 -3.41 0.33
N LEU A 154 18.63 -3.58 1.54
CA LEU A 154 17.24 -3.23 1.83
C LEU A 154 16.99 -1.73 1.65
N LEU A 155 17.88 -0.88 2.16
CA LEU A 155 17.78 0.57 1.98
C LEU A 155 17.76 0.97 0.50
N LEU A 156 18.66 0.41 -0.31
CA LEU A 156 18.72 0.71 -1.73
C LEU A 156 17.46 0.20 -2.45
N GLN A 157 16.98 -1.01 -2.14
CA GLN A 157 15.76 -1.57 -2.72
C GLN A 157 14.53 -0.69 -2.44
N GLU A 158 14.37 -0.24 -1.19
CA GLU A 158 13.29 0.65 -0.76
C GLU A 158 13.29 1.99 -1.52
N VAL A 159 14.47 2.60 -1.67
CA VAL A 159 14.66 3.85 -2.41
C VAL A 159 14.37 3.66 -3.90
N LEU A 160 14.86 2.57 -4.50
CA LEU A 160 14.63 2.28 -5.92
C LEU A 160 13.15 2.00 -6.20
N ALA A 161 12.49 1.24 -5.33
CA ALA A 161 11.05 0.99 -5.43
C ALA A 161 10.25 2.29 -5.28
N ALA A 162 10.66 3.19 -4.38
CA ALA A 162 10.03 4.49 -4.22
C ALA A 162 10.18 5.39 -5.45
N LEU A 163 11.35 5.34 -6.09
CA LEU A 163 11.64 6.07 -7.33
C LEU A 163 10.85 5.51 -8.52
N ALA A 164 10.77 4.18 -8.63
CA ALA A 164 10.01 3.51 -9.68
C ALA A 164 8.49 3.63 -9.49
N GLY A 165 8.02 4.09 -8.32
CA GLY A 165 6.60 4.16 -7.98
C GLY A 165 5.97 2.80 -7.68
N THR A 166 6.79 1.76 -7.48
CA THR A 166 6.36 0.37 -7.21
C THR A 166 6.40 0.01 -5.73
N HIS A 167 6.81 0.93 -4.87
CA HIS A 167 6.84 0.72 -3.43
C HIS A 167 5.43 0.68 -2.81
N TRP A 168 5.28 -0.03 -1.69
CA TRP A 168 3.97 -0.30 -1.06
C TRP A 168 3.20 0.97 -0.72
N HIS A 169 3.87 2.00 -0.20
CA HIS A 169 3.25 3.28 0.12
C HIS A 169 2.54 3.91 -1.10
N GLN A 170 3.15 3.86 -2.27
CA GLN A 170 2.59 4.36 -3.53
C GLN A 170 1.40 3.49 -3.98
N TYR A 171 1.51 2.17 -3.87
CA TYR A 171 0.40 1.26 -4.15
C TYR A 171 -0.80 1.50 -3.23
N ASN A 172 -0.55 1.72 -1.93
CA ASN A 172 -1.55 2.12 -0.92
C ASN A 172 -2.27 3.41 -1.35
N GLN A 173 -1.50 4.44 -1.72
CA GLN A 173 -2.03 5.73 -2.16
C GLN A 173 -2.85 5.61 -3.43
N PHE A 174 -2.39 4.83 -4.41
CA PHE A 174 -3.13 4.55 -5.63
C PHE A 174 -4.44 3.82 -5.34
N SER A 175 -4.41 2.82 -4.47
CA SER A 175 -5.61 2.05 -4.08
C SER A 175 -6.67 2.96 -3.46
N ARG A 176 -6.27 3.86 -2.55
CA ARG A 176 -7.18 4.85 -1.93
C ARG A 176 -7.77 5.83 -2.95
N ASP A 177 -7.02 6.23 -3.97
CA ASP A 177 -7.53 7.14 -5.01
C ASP A 177 -8.49 6.45 -5.97
N VAL A 178 -8.19 5.20 -6.35
CA VAL A 178 -9.09 4.38 -7.18
C VAL A 178 -10.41 4.17 -6.44
N ASP A 179 -10.35 3.89 -5.14
CA ASP A 179 -11.55 3.74 -4.30
C ASP A 179 -12.33 5.07 -4.14
N ALA A 180 -11.65 6.20 -4.02
CA ALA A 180 -12.29 7.53 -4.04
C ALA A 180 -12.97 7.81 -5.39
N PHE A 181 -12.30 7.49 -6.50
CA PHE A 181 -12.84 7.65 -7.84
C PHE A 181 -14.05 6.73 -8.10
N ARG A 182 -13.98 5.47 -7.61
CA ARG A 182 -15.11 4.54 -7.61
C ARG A 182 -16.34 5.16 -6.94
N ARG A 183 -16.19 5.74 -5.75
CA ARG A 183 -17.27 6.44 -5.04
C ARG A 183 -17.80 7.66 -5.79
N GLN A 184 -16.92 8.45 -6.40
CA GLN A 184 -17.33 9.59 -7.22
C GLN A 184 -18.18 9.13 -8.41
N THR A 185 -17.77 8.05 -9.06
CA THR A 185 -18.45 7.44 -10.21
C THR A 185 -19.82 6.90 -9.80
N GLN A 186 -19.89 6.18 -8.69
CA GLN A 186 -21.13 5.72 -8.08
C GLN A 186 -22.11 6.88 -7.81
N ARG A 187 -21.64 7.96 -7.18
CA ARG A 187 -22.47 9.15 -6.89
C ARG A 187 -22.97 9.85 -8.15
N PHE A 188 -22.24 9.77 -9.25
CA PHE A 188 -22.67 10.31 -10.53
C PHE A 188 -23.80 9.47 -11.17
N TYR A 189 -23.67 8.14 -11.16
CA TYR A 189 -24.63 7.25 -11.82
C TYR A 189 -25.88 6.92 -10.98
N TYR A 190 -25.74 6.74 -9.67
CA TYR A 190 -26.84 6.23 -8.85
C TYR A 190 -28.10 7.12 -8.81
N PRO A 191 -28.03 8.45 -8.66
CA PRO A 191 -29.22 9.29 -8.72
C PRO A 191 -29.96 9.16 -10.06
N LYS A 192 -29.23 9.01 -11.17
CA LYS A 192 -29.79 8.84 -12.53
C LYS A 192 -30.44 7.48 -12.76
N MET A 193 -30.17 6.49 -11.90
CA MET A 193 -30.78 5.16 -11.93
C MET A 193 -31.90 4.98 -10.90
N ALA A 194 -31.88 5.75 -9.80
CA ALA A 194 -32.67 5.48 -8.61
C ALA A 194 -33.64 6.61 -8.20
N THR A 195 -33.61 7.78 -8.83
CA THR A 195 -34.49 8.92 -8.46
C THR A 195 -35.45 9.29 -9.60
N GLU A 196 -36.74 9.42 -9.32
CA GLU A 196 -37.79 9.66 -10.34
C GLU A 196 -37.49 10.88 -11.22
N GLN A 197 -36.94 11.94 -10.62
CA GLN A 197 -36.63 13.20 -11.30
C GLN A 197 -35.50 13.09 -12.33
N THR A 198 -34.63 12.08 -12.19
CA THR A 198 -33.41 11.92 -13.02
C THR A 198 -33.36 10.59 -13.76
N PHE A 199 -34.37 9.74 -13.57
CA PHE A 199 -34.43 8.41 -14.17
C PHE A 199 -34.48 8.49 -15.70
N ARG A 200 -33.50 7.85 -16.38
CA ARG A 200 -33.36 7.85 -17.85
C ARG A 200 -33.19 9.23 -18.50
N THR A 201 -32.81 10.25 -17.72
CA THR A 201 -32.58 11.62 -18.23
C THR A 201 -31.12 11.85 -18.66
N PHE A 202 -30.51 10.87 -19.34
CA PHE A 202 -29.10 11.00 -19.74
C PHE A 202 -28.97 11.93 -20.95
N SER A 203 -28.33 13.09 -20.76
CA SER A 203 -28.14 14.11 -21.80
C SER A 203 -26.69 14.15 -22.33
N GLY A 204 -26.46 14.89 -23.41
CA GLY A 204 -25.10 15.16 -23.89
C GLY A 204 -24.24 15.93 -22.88
N ALA A 205 -24.86 16.79 -22.06
CA ALA A 205 -24.18 17.48 -20.96
C ALA A 205 -23.73 16.51 -19.85
N ASP A 206 -24.51 15.47 -19.59
CA ASP A 206 -24.13 14.41 -18.64
C ASP A 206 -22.98 13.55 -19.18
N ALA A 207 -22.99 13.25 -20.48
CA ALA A 207 -21.89 12.54 -21.12
C ALA A 207 -20.56 13.30 -20.95
N ALA A 208 -20.59 14.63 -21.07
CA ALA A 208 -19.42 15.49 -20.83
C ALA A 208 -19.00 15.57 -19.35
N ALA A 209 -19.94 15.33 -18.42
CA ALA A 209 -19.71 15.38 -16.98
C ALA A 209 -19.29 14.03 -16.35
N ILE A 210 -19.12 12.97 -17.14
CA ILE A 210 -18.68 11.65 -16.64
C ILE A 210 -17.33 11.82 -15.92
N PRO A 211 -17.22 11.39 -14.65
CA PRO A 211 -15.97 11.44 -13.92
C PRO A 211 -14.87 10.67 -14.65
N GLN A 212 -13.71 11.31 -14.81
CA GLN A 212 -12.52 10.69 -15.37
C GLN A 212 -11.47 10.50 -14.29
N PHE A 213 -10.86 9.31 -14.24
CA PHE A 213 -9.76 9.06 -13.33
C PHE A 213 -8.51 9.78 -13.84
N ARG A 214 -8.00 10.70 -13.04
CA ARG A 214 -6.72 11.36 -13.30
C ARG A 214 -5.70 10.86 -12.28
N PRO A 215 -4.80 9.94 -12.68
CA PRO A 215 -3.78 9.46 -11.76
C PRO A 215 -2.85 10.60 -11.35
N ARG A 216 -2.56 10.72 -10.06
CA ARG A 216 -1.48 11.59 -9.57
C ARG A 216 -0.12 10.95 -9.86
N ALA A 217 0.93 11.76 -9.82
CA ALA A 217 2.29 11.22 -9.78
C ALA A 217 2.54 10.57 -8.41
N TYR A 218 2.57 9.24 -8.36
CA TYR A 218 2.83 8.48 -7.13
C TYR A 218 4.33 8.27 -6.90
N ALA A 219 5.14 8.26 -7.95
CA ALA A 219 6.59 8.12 -7.86
C ALA A 219 7.19 9.32 -7.10
N GLY A 220 8.09 9.03 -6.16
CA GLY A 220 8.79 10.07 -5.41
C GLY A 220 9.09 9.72 -3.95
N PHE A 221 9.78 10.67 -3.32
CA PHE A 221 10.39 10.51 -2.00
C PHE A 221 9.70 11.31 -0.89
N GLY A 222 8.60 12.02 -1.17
CA GLY A 222 8.01 12.99 -0.22
C GLY A 222 7.60 12.40 1.14
N TRP A 223 7.41 11.08 1.21
CA TRP A 223 7.06 10.34 2.42
C TRP A 223 8.27 9.69 3.12
N LEU A 224 9.45 9.67 2.47
CA LEU A 224 10.69 9.14 2.99
C LEU A 224 11.58 10.28 3.51
N PRO A 225 12.18 10.14 4.72
CA PRO A 225 13.15 11.11 5.22
C PRO A 225 14.52 10.89 4.55
N VAL A 226 14.59 11.05 3.21
CA VAL A 226 15.75 10.73 2.37
C VAL A 226 17.04 11.34 2.87
N GLY A 227 17.02 12.61 3.30
CA GLY A 227 18.19 13.27 3.86
C GLY A 227 18.71 12.58 5.12
N ARG A 228 17.83 12.18 6.04
CA ARG A 228 18.22 11.46 7.28
C ARG A 228 18.75 10.07 6.97
N LEU A 229 18.17 9.38 6.00
CA LEU A 229 18.62 8.04 5.59
C LEU A 229 20.01 8.09 4.93
N LEU A 230 20.25 9.08 4.06
CA LEU A 230 21.56 9.29 3.47
C LEU A 230 22.61 9.68 4.50
N LEU A 231 22.28 10.61 5.42
CA LEU A 231 23.19 11.01 6.49
C LEU A 231 23.50 9.84 7.44
N GLY A 232 22.48 9.08 7.83
CA GLY A 232 22.63 7.90 8.68
C GLY A 232 23.51 6.83 8.02
N GLY A 233 23.26 6.53 6.75
CA GLY A 233 24.10 5.59 6.01
C GLY A 233 25.52 6.12 5.79
N ALA A 234 25.69 7.40 5.48
CA ALA A 234 27.01 8.02 5.34
C ALA A 234 27.81 7.97 6.65
N ALA A 235 27.15 8.14 7.80
CA ALA A 235 27.78 7.98 9.11
C ALA A 235 28.23 6.52 9.37
N VAL A 236 27.44 5.52 8.96
CA VAL A 236 27.84 4.10 9.03
C VAL A 236 29.07 3.84 8.16
N VAL A 237 29.07 4.32 6.92
CA VAL A 237 30.22 4.18 6.00
C VAL A 237 31.47 4.87 6.55
N ALA A 238 31.33 6.09 7.06
CA ALA A 238 32.43 6.83 7.68
C ALA A 238 32.96 6.09 8.92
N GLY A 239 32.09 5.51 9.75
CA GLY A 239 32.45 4.68 10.88
C GLY A 239 33.26 3.44 10.47
N LEU A 240 32.81 2.70 9.45
CA LEU A 240 33.54 1.56 8.89
C LEU A 240 34.93 1.98 8.41
N GLY A 241 35.03 3.08 7.66
CA GLY A 241 36.29 3.62 7.17
C GLY A 241 37.25 4.01 8.29
N LEU A 242 36.74 4.71 9.33
CA LEU A 242 37.55 5.18 10.45
C LEU A 242 38.07 4.02 11.32
N VAL A 243 37.25 3.00 11.56
CA VAL A 243 37.67 1.79 12.27
C VAL A 243 38.75 1.04 11.48
N SER A 244 38.54 0.87 10.18
CA SER A 244 39.50 0.21 9.28
C SER A 244 40.84 0.95 9.27
N TYR A 245 40.80 2.28 9.15
CA TYR A 245 41.99 3.12 9.13
C TYR A 245 42.79 3.06 10.44
N ARG A 246 42.11 3.17 11.59
CA ARG A 246 42.77 3.05 12.90
C ARG A 246 43.44 1.70 13.10
N ARG A 247 42.81 0.63 12.60
CA ARG A 247 43.37 -0.74 12.66
C ARG A 247 44.62 -0.87 11.81
N LEU A 248 44.58 -0.41 10.55
CA LEU A 248 45.74 -0.43 9.67
C LEU A 248 46.93 0.34 10.27
N LEU A 249 46.68 1.50 10.88
CA LEU A 249 47.72 2.25 11.59
C LEU A 249 48.30 1.48 12.78
N SER A 250 47.46 0.81 13.58
CA SER A 250 47.93 0.00 14.71
C SER A 250 48.72 -1.24 14.29
N ALA A 251 48.44 -1.80 13.11
CA ALA A 251 49.17 -2.94 12.57
C ALA A 251 50.52 -2.56 11.95
N SER A 252 50.70 -1.28 11.58
CA SER A 252 51.94 -0.73 11.02
C SER A 252 52.96 -0.25 12.06
N ARG A 253 52.60 -0.25 13.35
CA ARG A 253 53.48 0.07 14.49
C ARG A 253 53.93 -1.21 15.17
#